data_AF-A0A3N5DI62-F1
#
_entry.id   AF-A0A3N5DI62-F1
#
_cell.length_a   1.000
_cell.length_b   1.000
_cell.length_c   1.000
_cell.angle_alpha   90.00
_cell.angle_beta   90.00
_cell.angle_gamma   90.00
#
_symmetry.space_group_name_H-M   'P 1'
#
loop_
_entity.id
_entity.type
_entity.pdbx_description
1 polymer ?
#
loop_
_entity_poly.entity_id
_entity_poly.type
_entity_poly.pdbx_seq_one_letter_code
_entity_poly.pdbx_strand_id
1 'polypeptide(L)'
;MTPQKRARLYLRAAVMGFAGTVLSIAGEIWPLPDFVRGLAVGILLVSLLLLLIRRFRDEFIEQLWNAGASLAFVAVVFVYLFAPFAEGVVDGISVAAPRQDFLASSWVGSIALLAFFIGFHIKWLRASL
;
A
#
# COMPACT_ATOMS: atom_id res chain seq x y z
N MET A 1 -8.26 15.51 -24.51
CA MET A 1 -8.36 14.09 -24.04
C MET A 1 -9.79 13.84 -23.63
N THR A 2 -10.43 12.80 -24.17
CA THR A 2 -11.79 12.42 -23.76
C THR A 2 -11.81 11.90 -22.31
N PRO A 3 -12.92 12.06 -21.58
CA PRO A 3 -13.03 11.65 -20.16
C PRO A 3 -12.70 10.17 -19.94
N GLN A 4 -13.10 9.30 -20.88
CA GLN A 4 -12.78 7.86 -20.87
C GLN A 4 -11.26 7.56 -20.95
N LYS A 5 -10.51 8.35 -21.73
CA LYS A 5 -9.04 8.19 -21.82
C LYS A 5 -8.35 8.59 -20.52
N ARG A 6 -8.89 9.57 -19.79
CA ARG A 6 -8.36 10.00 -18.48
C ARG A 6 -8.62 8.95 -17.40
N ALA A 7 -9.84 8.41 -17.33
CA ALA A 7 -10.19 7.33 -16.40
C ALA A 7 -9.29 6.10 -16.57
N ARG A 8 -9.03 5.68 -17.83
CA ARG A 8 -8.10 4.57 -18.11
C ARG A 8 -6.66 4.86 -17.67
N LEU A 9 -6.20 6.10 -17.81
CA LEU A 9 -4.86 6.49 -17.36
C LEU A 9 -4.74 6.36 -15.84
N TYR A 10 -5.75 6.81 -15.10
CA TYR A 10 -5.75 6.76 -13.63
C TYR A 10 -5.86 5.34 -13.09
N LEU A 11 -6.68 4.50 -13.72
CA LEU A 11 -6.74 3.09 -13.37
C LEU A 11 -5.39 2.39 -13.63
N ARG A 12 -4.73 2.69 -14.76
CA ARG A 12 -3.39 2.17 -15.03
C ARG A 12 -2.38 2.63 -14.00
N ALA A 13 -2.41 3.91 -13.60
CA ALA A 13 -1.55 4.41 -12.53
C ALA A 13 -1.80 3.62 -11.23
N ALA A 14 -3.06 3.50 -10.78
CA ALA A 14 -3.41 2.76 -9.58
C ALA A 14 -2.97 1.29 -9.61
N VAL A 15 -3.16 0.60 -10.75
CA VAL A 15 -2.70 -0.79 -10.92
C VAL A 15 -1.17 -0.89 -10.90
N MET A 16 -0.47 0.06 -11.53
CA MET A 16 1.00 0.11 -11.51
C MET A 16 1.52 0.37 -10.08
N GLY A 17 0.88 1.25 -9.32
CA GLY A 17 1.22 1.50 -7.92
C GLY A 17 0.96 0.28 -7.02
N PHE A 18 -0.15 -0.44 -7.25
CA PHE A 18 -0.43 -1.69 -6.55
C PHE A 18 0.61 -2.77 -6.89
N ALA A 19 0.93 -2.96 -8.17
CA ALA A 19 1.96 -3.88 -8.61
C ALA A 19 3.33 -3.52 -8.03
N GLY A 20 3.69 -2.23 -7.99
CA GLY A 20 4.90 -1.74 -7.34
C GLY A 20 4.94 -2.04 -5.84
N THR A 21 3.79 -1.95 -5.16
CA THR A 21 3.67 -2.29 -3.73
C THR A 21 3.90 -3.77 -3.50
N VAL A 22 3.26 -4.63 -4.30
CA VAL A 22 3.44 -6.08 -4.23
C VAL A 22 4.88 -6.48 -4.55
N LEU A 23 5.50 -5.85 -5.55
CA LEU A 23 6.89 -6.10 -5.93
C LEU A 23 7.87 -5.64 -4.83
N SER A 24 7.58 -4.52 -4.16
CA SER A 24 8.36 -4.05 -3.01
C SER A 24 8.31 -5.04 -1.86
N ILE A 25 7.10 -5.50 -1.49
CA ILE A 25 6.88 -6.54 -0.48
C ILE A 25 7.61 -7.83 -0.85
N ALA A 26 7.50 -8.28 -2.09
CA ALA A 26 8.21 -9.46 -2.57
C ALA A 26 9.73 -9.30 -2.48
N GLY A 27 10.26 -8.09 -2.66
CA GLY A 27 11.68 -7.78 -2.49
C GLY A 27 12.16 -7.78 -1.04
N GLU A 28 11.27 -7.64 -0.06
CA GLU A 28 11.62 -7.81 1.36
C GLU A 28 11.69 -9.30 1.74
N ILE A 29 10.85 -10.14 1.12
CA ILE A 29 10.79 -11.59 1.37
C ILE A 29 11.88 -12.35 0.61
N TRP A 30 12.14 -11.96 -0.64
CA TRP A 30 13.12 -12.60 -1.52
C TRP A 30 14.32 -11.69 -1.80
N PRO A 31 15.54 -12.25 -1.91
CA PRO A 31 16.74 -11.51 -2.28
C PRO A 31 16.73 -11.18 -3.78
N LEU A 32 15.88 -10.22 -4.16
CA LEU A 32 15.82 -9.68 -5.52
C LEU A 32 17.02 -8.75 -5.79
N PRO A 33 17.48 -8.63 -7.05
CA PRO A 33 18.50 -7.65 -7.43
C PRO A 33 18.10 -6.22 -7.06
N ASP A 34 19.06 -5.40 -6.62
CA ASP A 34 18.81 -4.03 -6.15
C ASP A 34 18.11 -3.15 -7.21
N PHE A 35 18.40 -3.38 -8.49
CA PHE A 35 17.70 -2.71 -9.59
C PHE A 35 16.19 -2.94 -9.57
N VAL A 36 15.74 -4.17 -9.29
CA VAL A 36 14.31 -4.53 -9.27
C VAL A 36 13.61 -3.87 -8.08
N ARG A 37 14.27 -3.84 -6.92
CA ARG A 37 13.78 -3.16 -5.71
C ARG A 37 13.65 -1.65 -5.94
N GLY A 38 14.69 -1.02 -6.51
CA GLY A 38 14.66 0.41 -6.84
C GLY A 38 13.57 0.76 -7.86
N LEU A 39 13.36 -0.10 -8.87
CA LEU A 39 12.31 0.08 -9.87
C LEU A 39 10.91 -0.07 -9.27
N ALA A 40 10.70 -1.03 -8.34
CA ALA A 40 9.44 -1.20 -7.62
C ALA A 40 9.05 0.07 -6.86
N VAL A 41 10.00 0.63 -6.09
CA VAL A 41 9.82 1.87 -5.32
C VAL A 41 9.58 3.05 -6.27
N GLY A 42 10.33 3.14 -7.37
CA GLY A 42 10.15 4.20 -8.38
C GLY A 42 8.76 4.21 -9.00
N ILE A 43 8.25 3.04 -9.42
CA ILE A 43 6.90 2.90 -9.98
C ILE A 43 5.85 3.29 -8.94
N LEU A 44 6.02 2.83 -7.70
CA LEU A 44 5.11 3.13 -6.60
C LEU A 44 5.03 4.64 -6.34
N LEU A 45 6.19 5.32 -6.24
CA LEU A 45 6.26 6.75 -6.00
C LEU A 45 5.65 7.55 -7.15
N VAL A 46 5.96 7.20 -8.40
CA VAL A 46 5.40 7.87 -9.58
C VAL A 46 3.88 7.70 -9.62
N SER A 47 3.37 6.50 -9.34
CA SER A 47 1.93 6.25 -9.27
C SER A 47 1.26 7.08 -8.19
N LEU A 48 1.80 7.07 -6.96
CA LEU A 48 1.27 7.85 -5.84
C LEU A 48 1.26 9.35 -6.15
N LEU A 49 2.35 9.87 -6.71
CA LEU A 49 2.47 11.29 -7.05
C LEU A 49 1.47 11.69 -8.14
N LEU A 50 1.30 10.84 -9.16
CA LEU A 50 0.28 11.06 -10.20
C LEU A 50 -1.13 11.07 -9.61
N LEU A 51 -1.46 10.16 -8.71
CA LEU A 51 -2.77 10.12 -8.06
C LEU A 51 -2.96 11.32 -7.11
N LEU A 52 -1.93 11.69 -6.35
CA LEU A 52 -1.94 12.81 -5.40
C LEU A 52 -2.18 14.14 -6.09
N ILE A 53 -1.42 14.45 -7.14
CA ILE A 53 -1.60 15.70 -7.91
C ILE A 53 -3.00 15.77 -8.51
N ARG A 54 -3.55 14.62 -8.91
CA ARG A 54 -4.86 14.54 -9.57
C ARG A 54 -6.02 14.64 -8.59
N ARG A 55 -5.85 14.24 -7.32
CA ARG A 55 -6.89 14.39 -6.30
C ARG A 55 -7.37 15.84 -6.19
N PHE A 56 -6.50 16.82 -6.39
CA PHE A 56 -6.85 18.25 -6.31
C PHE A 56 -7.66 18.77 -7.50
N ARG A 57 -7.87 17.96 -8.54
CA ARG A 57 -8.49 18.39 -9.79
C ARG A 57 -9.79 17.67 -10.13
N ASP A 58 -10.07 16.56 -9.45
CA ASP A 58 -11.15 15.65 -9.80
C ASP A 58 -11.76 15.06 -8.52
N GLU A 59 -13.02 15.43 -8.24
CA GLU A 59 -13.78 14.97 -7.07
C GLU A 59 -13.89 13.44 -7.03
N PHE A 60 -13.95 12.78 -8.19
CA PHE A 60 -13.98 11.32 -8.24
C PHE A 60 -12.67 10.73 -7.70
N ILE A 61 -11.53 11.25 -8.16
CA ILE A 61 -10.21 10.81 -7.69
C ILE A 61 -10.00 11.16 -6.22
N GLU A 62 -10.52 12.29 -5.76
CA GLU A 62 -10.51 12.66 -4.35
C GLU A 62 -11.25 11.62 -3.48
N GLN A 63 -12.45 11.20 -3.88
CA GLN A 63 -13.20 10.17 -3.15
C GLN A 63 -12.46 8.82 -3.12
N LEU A 64 -11.83 8.43 -4.24
CA LEU A 64 -11.04 7.20 -4.31
C LEU A 64 -9.78 7.28 -3.44
N TRP A 65 -9.10 8.42 -3.48
CA TRP A 65 -7.93 8.70 -2.64
C TRP A 65 -8.29 8.63 -1.17
N ASN A 66 -9.38 9.28 -0.75
CA ASN A 66 -9.83 9.28 0.64
C ASN A 66 -10.21 7.88 1.11
N ALA A 67 -10.88 7.07 0.27
CA ALA A 67 -11.18 5.69 0.61
C ALA A 67 -9.91 4.84 0.82
N GLY A 68 -8.90 5.00 -0.05
CA GLY A 68 -7.60 4.38 0.12
C GLY A 68 -6.89 4.85 1.40
N ALA A 69 -6.83 6.16 1.64
CA ALA A 69 -6.17 6.75 2.80
C ALA A 69 -6.83 6.33 4.12
N SER A 70 -8.17 6.27 4.17
CA SER A 70 -8.89 5.76 5.32
C SER A 70 -8.57 4.29 5.59
N LEU A 71 -8.52 3.45 4.56
CA LEU A 71 -8.16 2.03 4.73
C LEU A 71 -6.71 1.85 5.16
N ALA A 72 -5.80 2.66 4.62
CA ALA A 72 -4.39 2.70 5.03
C ALA A 72 -4.24 3.11 6.50
N PHE A 73 -4.96 4.15 6.93
CA PHE A 73 -4.96 4.58 8.33
C PHE A 73 -5.48 3.48 9.26
N VAL A 74 -6.61 2.84 8.90
CA VAL A 74 -7.15 1.71 9.67
C VAL A 74 -6.14 0.57 9.75
N ALA A 75 -5.46 0.24 8.65
CA ALA A 75 -4.44 -0.80 8.65
C ALA A 75 -3.25 -0.46 9.56
N VAL A 76 -2.77 0.80 9.52
CA VAL A 76 -1.71 1.27 10.42
C VAL A 76 -2.15 1.16 11.88
N VAL A 77 -3.33 1.67 12.23
CA VAL A 77 -3.89 1.57 13.59
C VAL A 77 -4.01 0.12 14.02
N PHE A 78 -4.50 -0.75 13.13
CA PHE A 78 -4.63 -2.18 13.41
C PHE A 78 -3.26 -2.82 13.68
N VAL A 79 -2.25 -2.54 12.85
CA VAL A 79 -0.91 -3.07 13.08
C VAL A 79 -0.34 -2.56 14.40
N TYR A 80 -0.43 -1.26 14.70
CA TYR A 80 0.10 -0.73 15.97
C TYR A 80 -0.62 -1.28 17.21
N LEU A 81 -1.94 -1.51 17.12
CA LEU A 81 -2.69 -2.06 18.25
C LEU A 81 -2.45 -3.56 18.44
N PHE A 82 -2.37 -4.33 17.35
CA PHE A 82 -2.35 -5.79 17.41
C PHE A 82 -0.96 -6.41 17.26
N ALA A 83 0.02 -5.70 16.69
CA ALA A 83 1.39 -6.21 16.56
C ALA A 83 2.02 -6.57 17.91
N PRO A 84 1.90 -5.77 18.99
CA PRO A 84 2.46 -6.14 20.30
C PRO A 84 1.87 -7.44 20.87
N PHE A 85 0.58 -7.71 20.58
CA PHE A 85 -0.05 -8.96 20.99
C PHE A 85 0.48 -10.15 20.18
N ALA A 86 0.68 -9.98 18.88
CA ALA A 86 1.26 -11.01 18.02
C ALA A 86 2.71 -11.31 18.41
N GLU A 87 3.53 -10.28 18.65
CA GLU A 87 4.90 -10.41 19.14
C GLU A 87 4.93 -11.12 20.51
N GLY A 88 4.06 -10.73 21.45
CA GLY A 88 3.96 -11.39 22.75
C GLY A 88 3.60 -12.88 22.70
N VAL A 89 2.76 -13.30 21.74
CA VAL A 89 2.45 -14.73 21.52
C VAL A 89 3.63 -15.48 20.92
N VAL A 90 4.32 -14.89 19.93
CA VAL A 90 5.49 -15.51 19.29
C VAL A 90 6.63 -15.65 20.30
N ASP A 91 6.96 -14.59 21.04
CA ASP A 91 7.99 -14.58 22.08
C ASP A 91 7.69 -15.62 23.18
N GLY A 92 6.41 -15.82 23.51
CA GLY A 92 5.98 -16.82 24.48
C GLY A 92 6.20 -18.27 24.04
N ILE A 93 6.26 -18.53 22.72
CA ILE A 93 6.47 -19.86 22.14
C ILE A 93 7.95 -20.08 21.78
N SER A 94 8.67 -19.04 21.36
CA SER A 94 10.10 -19.09 21.02
C SER A 94 10.97 -18.75 22.23
N VAL A 95 11.33 -19.77 23.01
CA VAL A 95 12.14 -19.64 24.25
C VAL A 95 13.56 -19.05 24.03
N ALA A 96 14.00 -18.83 22.79
CA ALA A 96 15.39 -18.52 22.46
C ALA A 96 15.64 -17.27 21.59
N ALA A 97 14.61 -16.52 21.20
CA ALA A 97 14.80 -15.34 20.36
C ALA A 97 15.00 -14.06 21.21
N PRO A 98 16.00 -13.21 20.91
CA PRO A 98 16.05 -11.86 21.45
C PRO A 98 14.74 -11.14 21.10
N ARG A 99 14.31 -10.21 21.96
CA ARG A 99 13.18 -9.31 21.69
C ARG A 99 13.52 -8.48 20.45
N GLN A 100 13.11 -8.95 19.28
CA GLN A 100 13.27 -8.21 18.05
C GLN A 100 11.89 -7.65 17.69
N ASP A 101 11.77 -6.32 17.61
CA ASP A 101 10.55 -5.60 17.20
C ASP A 101 10.27 -5.81 15.69
N PHE A 102 10.22 -7.06 15.25
CA PHE A 102 10.25 -7.50 13.86
C PHE A 102 8.96 -7.20 13.12
N LEU A 103 7.82 -7.15 13.83
CA LEU A 103 6.51 -7.03 13.19
C LEU A 103 6.01 -5.58 13.22
N ALA A 104 6.36 -4.81 14.24
CA ALA A 104 5.76 -3.50 14.46
C ALA A 104 6.39 -2.32 13.67
N SER A 105 7.65 -2.38 13.22
CA SER A 105 8.31 -1.20 12.62
C SER A 105 8.58 -1.32 11.12
N SER A 106 9.13 -2.45 10.66
CA SER A 106 9.60 -2.61 9.27
C SER A 106 8.46 -2.73 8.26
N TRP A 107 7.38 -3.44 8.60
CA TRP A 107 6.31 -3.78 7.67
C TRP A 107 5.15 -2.77 7.62
N VAL A 108 5.05 -1.84 8.58
CA VAL A 108 3.91 -0.91 8.68
C VAL A 108 3.74 -0.10 7.40
N GLY A 109 4.83 0.40 6.82
CA GLY A 109 4.78 1.17 5.57
C GLY A 109 4.22 0.35 4.41
N SER A 110 4.73 -0.87 4.24
CA SER A 110 4.31 -1.80 3.18
C SER A 110 2.85 -2.23 3.34
N ILE A 111 2.39 -2.50 4.57
CA ILE A 111 1.00 -2.82 4.89
C ILE A 111 0.09 -1.61 4.61
N ALA A 112 0.50 -0.40 5.01
CA ALA A 112 -0.26 0.82 4.78
C ALA A 112 -0.44 1.11 3.29
N LEU A 113 0.62 0.93 2.49
CA LEU A 113 0.58 1.09 1.04
C LEU A 113 -0.32 0.06 0.37
N LEU A 114 -0.25 -1.20 0.81
CA LEU A 114 -1.11 -2.26 0.29
C LEU A 114 -2.58 -1.96 0.60
N ALA A 115 -2.87 -1.58 1.84
CA ALA A 115 -4.17 -1.16 2.30
C ALA A 115 -4.69 0.06 1.52
N PHE A 116 -3.84 1.06 1.24
CA PHE A 116 -4.19 2.21 0.42
C PHE A 116 -4.71 1.80 -0.95
N PHE A 117 -3.95 0.99 -1.68
CA PHE A 117 -4.32 0.57 -3.03
C PHE A 117 -5.52 -0.39 -3.01
N ILE A 118 -5.67 -1.26 -2.00
CA ILE A 118 -6.87 -2.11 -1.86
C ILE A 118 -8.12 -1.24 -1.67
N GLY A 119 -8.08 -0.27 -0.74
CA GLY A 119 -9.21 0.64 -0.50
C GLY A 119 -9.57 1.47 -1.74
N PHE A 120 -8.56 1.93 -2.47
CA PHE A 120 -8.73 2.63 -3.74
C PHE A 120 -9.46 1.76 -4.78
N HIS A 121 -9.03 0.52 -4.99
CA HIS A 121 -9.62 -0.39 -5.98
C HIS A 121 -11.03 -0.86 -5.57
N ILE A 122 -11.27 -1.13 -4.29
CA ILE A 122 -12.61 -1.48 -3.79
C ILE A 122 -13.60 -0.34 -4.06
N LYS A 123 -13.20 0.91 -3.74
CA LYS A 123 -14.06 2.07 -4.00
C LYS A 123 -14.31 2.26 -5.49
N TRP A 124 -13.29 2.07 -6.32
CA TRP A 124 -13.44 2.13 -7.78
C TRP A 124 -14.41 1.06 -8.30
N LEU A 125 -14.26 -0.20 -7.89
CA LEU A 125 -15.14 -1.31 -8.29
C LEU A 125 -16.60 -1.01 -7.93
N ARG A 126 -16.84 -0.52 -6.70
CA ARG A 126 -18.19 -0.14 -6.25
C ARG A 126 -18.78 1.04 -7.00
N ALA A 127 -17.95 1.95 -7.51
CA ALA A 127 -18.41 3.09 -8.29
C ALA A 127 -18.65 2.73 -9.77
N SER A 128 -18.20 1.55 -10.22
CA SER A 128 -18.35 1.06 -11.59
C SER A 128 -19.51 0.07 -11.79
N LEU A 129 -20.11 -0.39 -10.68
CA LEU A 129 -21.31 -1.24 -10.64
C LEU A 129 -22.54 -0.35 -10.50
#